data_AF-A0AAD7F1V8-F1
#
_entry.id   AF-A0AAD7F1V8-F1
#
_cell.length_a   1.000
_cell.length_b   1.000
_cell.length_c   1.000
_cell.angle_alpha   90.00
_cell.angle_beta   90.00
_cell.angle_gamma   90.00
#
_symmetry.space_group_name_H-M   'P 1'
#
loop_
_entity.id
_entity.type
_entity.pdbx_description
1 polymer ?
#
loop_
_entity_poly.entity_id
_entity_poly.type
_entity_poly.pdbx_seq_one_letter_code
_entity_poly.pdbx_strand_id
1 'polypeptide(L)'
;LVSDDRGKWGMDLNAHGGENMYIFDICVDRLDQRKGVGSALLKFRTDRCDAHQCYAWVHSSMARYPAFRKAGFREIGRLDVDLNDYADSVEWVNFEGRERGVLGNIHFRHIKYEPKHRV
;
A
#
# COMPACT_ATOMS: atom_id res chain seq x y z
N LEU A 1 -0.76 7.27 16.18
CA LEU A 1 -1.35 7.48 14.83
C LEU A 1 -1.72 6.17 14.09
N VAL A 2 -1.70 4.98 14.72
CA VAL A 2 -1.77 3.70 13.97
C VAL A 2 -3.05 2.88 14.22
N SER A 3 -3.99 3.32 15.07
CA SER A 3 -5.23 2.58 15.35
C SER A 3 -6.48 3.18 14.68
N ASP A 4 -6.68 4.50 14.76
CA ASP A 4 -7.95 5.12 14.34
C ASP A 4 -8.12 5.24 12.83
N ASP A 5 -7.04 5.51 12.09
CA ASP A 5 -7.10 5.54 10.63
C ASP A 5 -7.43 4.15 10.09
N ARG A 6 -6.75 3.08 10.53
CA ARG A 6 -7.09 1.71 10.11
C ARG A 6 -8.55 1.35 10.38
N GLY A 7 -9.12 1.82 11.50
CA GLY A 7 -10.52 1.63 11.85
C GLY A 7 -11.47 2.38 10.91
N LYS A 8 -11.23 3.67 10.69
CA LYS A 8 -12.02 4.51 9.77
C LYS A 8 -11.96 4.01 8.33
N TRP A 9 -10.76 3.78 7.79
CA TRP A 9 -10.60 3.28 6.41
C TRP A 9 -11.10 1.84 6.27
N GLY A 10 -10.91 1.03 7.32
CA GLY A 10 -11.42 -0.33 7.39
C GLY A 10 -12.94 -0.42 7.41
N MET A 11 -13.65 0.61 7.87
CA MET A 11 -15.11 0.67 7.88
C MET A 11 -15.68 1.45 6.68
N ASP A 12 -15.06 2.55 6.27
CA ASP A 12 -15.58 3.43 5.21
C ASP A 12 -15.19 2.95 3.80
N LEU A 13 -14.00 2.38 3.61
CA LEU A 13 -13.54 1.87 2.31
C LEU A 13 -13.79 0.36 2.14
N ASN A 14 -13.73 -0.44 3.21
CA ASN A 14 -14.09 -1.87 3.16
C ASN A 14 -15.59 -2.12 3.41
N ALA A 15 -16.45 -1.08 3.36
CA ALA A 15 -17.90 -1.17 3.61
C ALA A 15 -18.66 -2.15 2.70
N HIS A 16 -17.98 -2.79 1.74
CA HIS A 16 -18.57 -3.83 0.91
C HIS A 16 -18.59 -5.15 1.69
N GLY A 17 -19.75 -5.54 2.20
CA GLY A 17 -19.98 -6.85 2.82
C GLY A 17 -19.54 -7.99 1.90
N GLY A 18 -18.34 -8.50 2.18
CA GLY A 18 -17.64 -9.52 1.40
C GLY A 18 -16.27 -9.79 2.02
N GLU A 19 -15.66 -10.92 1.66
CA GLU A 19 -14.31 -11.25 2.13
C GLU A 19 -13.30 -10.21 1.61
N ASN A 20 -12.28 -9.91 2.42
CA ASN A 20 -11.24 -8.95 2.08
C ASN A 20 -9.87 -9.58 2.29
N MET A 21 -8.97 -9.38 1.32
CA MET A 21 -7.57 -9.76 1.42
C MET A 21 -6.69 -8.53 1.57
N TYR A 22 -5.77 -8.56 2.53
CA TYR A 22 -4.76 -7.52 2.68
C TYR A 22 -3.41 -8.01 2.17
N ILE A 23 -2.73 -7.20 1.36
CA ILE A 23 -1.33 -7.44 0.95
C ILE A 23 -0.47 -6.52 1.80
N PHE A 24 0.28 -7.10 2.73
CA PHE A 24 1.18 -6.33 3.59
C PHE A 24 2.51 -6.03 2.91
N ASP A 25 3.10 -7.01 2.23
CA ASP A 25 4.36 -6.82 1.50
C ASP A 25 4.46 -7.76 0.30
N ILE A 26 5.29 -7.35 -0.66
CA ILE A 26 5.73 -8.18 -1.79
C ILE A 26 7.24 -7.99 -1.89
N CYS A 27 7.97 -9.06 -1.59
CA CYS A 27 9.41 -9.12 -1.65
C CYS A 27 9.85 -10.08 -2.75
N VAL A 28 10.85 -9.66 -3.51
CA VAL A 28 11.53 -10.49 -4.51
C VAL A 28 13.02 -10.38 -4.23
N ASP A 29 13.69 -11.52 -4.12
CA ASP A 29 15.13 -11.57 -3.95
C ASP A 29 15.83 -10.74 -5.04
N ARG A 30 16.92 -10.05 -4.67
CA ARG A 30 17.64 -9.16 -5.59
C ARG A 30 18.09 -9.88 -6.86
N LEU A 31 18.51 -11.14 -6.76
CA LEU A 31 18.96 -11.96 -7.88
C LEU A 31 17.82 -12.41 -8.80
N ASP A 32 16.56 -12.31 -8.34
CA ASP A 32 15.35 -12.71 -9.06
C ASP A 32 14.47 -11.54 -9.52
N GLN A 33 14.94 -10.30 -9.29
CA GLN A 33 14.29 -9.12 -9.81
C GLN A 33 14.29 -9.10 -11.33
N ARG A 34 13.33 -8.39 -11.92
CA ARG A 34 13.15 -8.23 -13.38
C ARG A 34 12.85 -9.51 -14.17
N LYS A 35 12.73 -10.67 -13.51
CA LYS A 35 12.31 -11.96 -14.12
C LYS A 35 10.80 -12.19 -14.12
N GLY A 36 10.01 -11.19 -13.72
CA GLY A 36 8.54 -11.30 -13.67
C GLY A 36 7.97 -11.91 -12.39
N VAL A 37 8.79 -12.28 -11.40
CA VAL A 37 8.35 -12.88 -10.12
C VAL A 37 7.31 -12.00 -9.41
N GLY A 38 7.56 -10.70 -9.28
CA GLY A 38 6.61 -9.78 -8.65
C GLY A 38 5.26 -9.71 -9.38
N SER A 39 5.28 -9.76 -10.72
CA SER A 39 4.06 -9.80 -11.53
C SER A 39 3.29 -11.10 -11.33
N ALA A 40 4.00 -12.23 -11.24
CA ALA A 40 3.39 -13.54 -10.98
C ALA A 40 2.74 -13.60 -9.59
N LEU A 41 3.39 -13.04 -8.56
CA LEU A 41 2.82 -12.93 -7.21
C LEU A 41 1.55 -12.06 -7.19
N LEU A 42 1.57 -10.93 -7.90
CA LEU A 42 0.40 -10.08 -8.04
C LEU A 42 -0.74 -10.79 -8.77
N LYS A 43 -0.44 -11.46 -9.89
CA LYS A 43 -1.43 -12.21 -10.66
C LYS A 43 -2.08 -13.30 -9.81
N PHE A 44 -1.26 -14.08 -9.09
CA PHE A 44 -1.76 -15.10 -8.17
C PHE A 44 -2.74 -14.53 -7.14
N ARG A 45 -2.47 -13.32 -6.65
CA ARG A 45 -3.34 -12.67 -5.68
C ARG A 45 -4.64 -12.18 -6.31
N THR A 46 -4.58 -11.60 -7.51
CA THR A 46 -5.77 -11.16 -8.24
C THR A 46 -6.64 -12.34 -8.68
N ASP A 47 -6.03 -13.45 -9.11
CA ASP A 47 -6.76 -14.67 -9.47
C ASP A 47 -7.56 -15.22 -8.28
N ARG A 48 -7.01 -15.12 -7.06
CA ARG A 48 -7.75 -15.45 -5.84
C ARG A 48 -8.87 -14.48 -5.52
N CYS A 49 -8.66 -13.18 -5.76
CA CYS A 49 -9.73 -12.19 -5.62
C CYS A 49 -10.90 -12.55 -6.52
N ASP A 50 -10.61 -12.83 -7.79
CA ASP A 50 -11.59 -13.23 -8.80
C ASP A 50 -12.32 -14.52 -8.39
N ALA A 51 -11.59 -15.54 -7.93
CA ALA A 51 -12.17 -16.84 -7.55
C ALA A 51 -13.06 -16.76 -6.30
N HIS A 52 -12.69 -15.94 -5.31
CA HIS A 52 -13.41 -15.84 -4.04
C HIS A 52 -14.36 -14.64 -3.97
N GLN A 53 -14.49 -13.88 -5.06
CA GLN A 53 -15.30 -12.66 -5.12
C GLN A 53 -14.95 -11.69 -3.97
N CYS A 54 -13.65 -11.59 -3.68
CA CYS A 54 -13.11 -10.80 -2.58
C CYS A 54 -12.26 -9.65 -3.10
N TYR A 55 -12.18 -8.58 -2.31
CA TYR A 55 -11.33 -7.43 -2.65
C TYR A 55 -9.90 -7.64 -2.17
N ALA A 56 -8.92 -7.02 -2.84
CA ALA A 56 -7.57 -6.90 -2.28
C ALA A 56 -7.17 -5.46 -2.00
N TRP A 57 -6.48 -5.27 -0.89
CA TRP A 57 -6.10 -3.97 -0.34
C TRP A 57 -4.60 -3.91 -0.10
N VAL A 58 -3.99 -2.78 -0.45
CA VAL A 58 -2.55 -2.52 -0.23
C VAL A 58 -2.34 -1.06 0.14
N HIS A 59 -1.42 -0.81 1.07
CA HIS A 59 -0.81 0.49 1.25
C HIS A 59 0.53 0.47 0.52
N SER A 60 0.66 1.29 -0.52
CA SER A 60 1.89 1.32 -1.32
C SER A 60 2.58 2.66 -1.17
N SER A 61 3.89 2.61 -0.95
CA SER A 61 4.75 3.75 -1.23
C SER A 61 4.76 4.04 -2.74
N MET A 62 5.16 5.27 -3.09
CA MET A 62 5.15 5.78 -4.47
C MET A 62 5.87 4.86 -5.48
N ALA A 63 6.99 4.25 -5.08
CA ALA A 63 7.85 3.49 -5.98
C ALA A 63 7.22 2.20 -6.53
N ARG A 64 6.26 1.60 -5.81
CA ARG A 64 5.69 0.28 -6.17
C ARG A 64 4.34 0.38 -6.89
N TYR A 65 3.69 1.55 -6.88
CA TYR A 65 2.37 1.75 -7.48
C TYR A 65 2.25 1.34 -8.96
N PRO A 66 3.24 1.59 -9.85
CA PRO A 66 3.12 1.20 -11.26
C PRO A 66 2.93 -0.31 -11.46
N ALA A 67 3.49 -1.15 -10.59
CA ALA A 67 3.31 -2.60 -10.67
C ALA A 67 1.89 -3.02 -10.30
N PHE A 68 1.37 -2.48 -9.19
CA PHE A 68 -0.01 -2.70 -8.76
C PHE A 68 -1.03 -2.21 -9.80
N ARG A 69 -0.83 -1.01 -10.37
CA ARG A 69 -1.71 -0.47 -11.42
C ARG A 69 -1.77 -1.39 -12.64
N LYS A 70 -0.63 -1.92 -13.08
CA LYS A 70 -0.57 -2.89 -14.19
C LYS A 70 -1.30 -4.19 -13.88
N ALA A 71 -1.33 -4.59 -12.61
CA ALA A 71 -2.10 -5.76 -12.15
C ALA A 71 -3.61 -5.48 -11.97
N GLY A 72 -4.07 -4.25 -12.24
CA GLY A 72 -5.50 -3.87 -12.16
C GLY A 72 -5.93 -3.22 -10.85
N PHE A 73 -5.00 -2.96 -9.93
CA PHE A 73 -5.30 -2.18 -8.74
C PHE A 73 -5.52 -0.70 -9.10
N ARG A 74 -6.41 -0.04 -8.36
CA ARG A 74 -6.73 1.38 -8.50
C ARG A 74 -6.53 2.09 -7.19
N GLU A 75 -6.03 3.31 -7.25
CA GLU A 75 -5.99 4.20 -6.10
C GLU A 75 -7.40 4.67 -5.77
N ILE A 76 -7.72 4.60 -4.49
CA ILE A 76 -9.05 4.93 -3.93
C ILE A 76 -8.94 5.94 -2.78
N GLY A 77 -7.71 6.28 -2.38
CA GLY A 77 -7.43 7.23 -1.33
C GLY A 77 -5.93 7.42 -1.17
N ARG A 78 -5.56 8.49 -0.47
CA ARG A 78 -4.17 8.85 -0.21
C ARG A 78 -4.06 9.46 1.17
N LEU A 79 -2.99 9.09 1.87
CA LEU A 79 -2.56 9.76 3.09
C LEU A 79 -1.34 10.61 2.74
N ASP A 80 -1.50 11.91 2.92
CA ASP A 80 -0.46 12.91 2.74
C ASP A 80 -0.18 13.54 4.10
N VAL A 81 1.02 13.31 4.62
CA VAL A 81 1.43 13.76 5.96
C VAL A 81 2.73 14.52 5.82
N ASP A 82 2.74 15.80 6.24
CA ASP A 82 4.00 16.48 6.54
C ASP A 82 4.50 15.96 7.89
N LEU A 83 5.61 15.22 7.86
CA LEU A 83 6.18 14.69 9.09
C LEU A 83 6.75 15.78 10.00
N ASN A 84 6.99 17.00 9.48
CA ASN A 84 7.43 18.13 10.29
C ASN A 84 6.35 18.54 11.31
N ASP A 85 5.06 18.33 11.00
CA ASP A 85 3.95 18.58 11.91
C ASP A 85 3.97 17.67 13.16
N TYR A 86 4.76 16.58 13.09
CA TYR A 86 4.89 15.58 14.15
C TYR A 86 6.31 15.53 14.75
N ALA A 87 7.17 16.47 14.35
CA ALA A 87 8.57 16.50 14.77
C ALA A 87 8.78 17.18 16.14
N ASP A 88 7.71 17.57 16.83
CA ASP A 88 7.77 18.21 18.14
C ASP A 88 8.69 17.41 19.09
N SER A 89 9.87 17.98 19.34
CA SER A 89 10.89 17.60 20.31
C SER A 89 11.89 16.46 20.01
N VAL A 90 11.93 15.87 18.81
CA VAL A 90 12.97 14.84 18.52
C VAL A 90 14.09 15.42 17.64
N GLU A 91 15.31 15.40 18.15
CA GLU A 91 16.51 15.69 17.36
C GLU A 91 16.73 14.56 16.34
N TRP A 92 16.29 14.77 15.10
CA TRP A 92 16.53 13.82 14.02
C TRP A 92 17.84 14.14 13.32
N VAL A 93 18.83 13.28 13.55
CA VAL A 93 20.05 13.19 12.74
C VAL A 93 19.78 12.31 11.53
N ASN A 94 20.20 12.75 10.34
CA ASN A 94 20.22 11.88 9.16
C ASN A 94 21.17 10.69 9.40
N PHE A 95 21.11 9.67 8.53
CA PHE A 95 21.96 8.46 8.61
C PHE A 95 23.47 8.77 8.58
N GLU A 96 23.86 9.99 8.19
CA GLU A 96 25.24 10.46 8.11
C GLU A 96 25.67 11.31 9.32
N GLY A 97 24.78 11.54 10.28
CA GLY A 97 25.04 12.30 11.51
C GLY A 97 25.26 13.79 11.31
N ARG A 98 24.86 14.37 10.18
CA ARG A 98 25.13 15.77 9.82
C ARG A 98 23.82 16.51 9.54
N GLU A 99 23.43 17.36 10.51
CA GLU A 99 22.33 18.33 10.49
C GLU A 99 20.90 17.84 10.83
N ARG A 100 20.11 18.82 11.31
CA ARG A 100 18.64 18.75 11.45
C ARG A 100 18.04 18.44 10.09
N GLY A 101 17.58 17.21 9.90
CA GLY A 101 16.83 16.83 8.70
C GLY A 101 15.41 17.39 8.75
N VAL A 102 14.92 17.96 7.65
CA VAL A 102 13.49 18.10 7.41
C VAL A 102 12.97 16.70 7.07
N LEU A 103 12.03 16.16 7.87
CA LEU A 103 11.50 14.81 7.65
C LEU A 103 10.72 14.73 6.33
N GLY A 104 10.11 15.86 5.94
CA GLY A 104 9.44 16.04 4.66
C GLY A 104 8.09 15.33 4.58
N ASN A 105 7.49 15.38 3.39
CA ASN A 105 6.15 14.84 3.15
C ASN A 105 6.22 13.35 2.82
N ILE A 106 5.46 12.54 3.57
CA ILE A 106 5.21 11.14 3.21
C ILE A 106 3.86 11.03 2.52
N HIS A 107 3.86 10.26 1.43
CA HIS A 107 2.70 9.96 0.61
C HIS A 107 2.48 8.45 0.58
N PHE A 108 1.37 8.00 1.17
CA PHE A 108 0.91 6.61 1.08
C PHE A 108 -0.36 6.54 0.23
N ARG A 109 -0.36 5.67 -0.78
CA ARG A 109 -1.56 5.39 -1.58
C ARG A 109 -2.30 4.20 -0.99
N HIS A 110 -3.60 4.38 -0.84
CA HIS A 110 -4.54 3.30 -0.60
C HIS A 110 -4.99 2.78 -1.96
N ILE A 111 -4.65 1.54 -2.25
CA ILE A 111 -4.94 0.92 -3.54
C ILE A 111 -5.76 -0.35 -3.34
N LYS A 112 -6.76 -0.53 -4.22
CA LYS A 112 -7.74 -1.60 -4.16
C LYS A 112 -7.79 -2.34 -5.49
N TYR A 113 -7.91 -3.65 -5.41
CA TYR A 113 -8.31 -4.51 -6.51
C TYR A 113 -9.74 -4.97 -6.32
N GLU A 114 -10.52 -4.91 -7.39
CA GLU A 114 -11.89 -5.42 -7.44
C GLU A 114 -11.94 -6.65 -8.35
N PRO A 115 -12.61 -7.73 -7.92
CA PRO A 115 -12.66 -8.95 -8.70
C PRO A 115 -13.41 -8.73 -10.01
N LYS A 116 -12.90 -9.31 -11.09
CA LYS A 116 -13.56 -9.34 -12.38
C LYS A 116 -14.74 -10.32 -12.25
N HIS A 117 -15.96 -9.89 -12.59
CA HIS A 117 -17.19 -10.70 -12.60
C HIS A 117 -17.98 -10.81 -11.28
N ARG A 118 -18.28 -9.68 -10.63
CA ARG A 118 -19.33 -9.64 -9.61
C ARG A 118 -20.71 -9.78 -10.28
N VAL A 119 -21.39 -10.90 -10.02
CA VAL A 119 -22.80 -11.14 -10.42
C VAL A 119 -23.72 -10.51 -9.38
#